data_AF-A0A851S7K2-F1
#
_entry.id   AF-A0A851S7K2-F1
#
_cell.length_a   1.000
_cell.length_b   1.000
_cell.length_c   1.000
_cell.angle_alpha   90.00
_cell.angle_beta   90.00
_cell.angle_gamma   90.00
#
_symmetry.space_group_name_H-M   'P 1'
#
loop_
_entity.id
_entity.type
_entity.pdbx_description
1 polymer ?
#
loop_
_entity_poly.entity_id
_entity_poly.type
_entity_poly.pdbx_seq_one_letter_code
_entity_poly.pdbx_strand_id
1 'polypeptide(L)'
;AVLGCALLMPTVLGEDCPSWCRCWSLGGAQGWAVDCSSRGLRSLPTLPRRTHSLLLHNNSLVSIPAGALDGLAHLQELQLWDNPWHCDCHILYLKLWLQDFSAPTLARLRCASPTHLRMKSLGQLTGSDLGVCARLLPNKCLQFFWRDLLLIAAVIIVLILVAWALKFSKKLVCQLTLGGWWLRSIPKTH
;
A
#
# COMPACT_ATOMS: atom_id res chain seq x y z
N ALA A 1 12.87 -55.75 10.75
CA ALA A 1 13.18 -54.87 9.61
C ALA A 1 12.31 -53.62 9.75
N VAL A 2 12.96 -52.45 9.70
CA VAL A 2 12.47 -51.16 10.18
C VAL A 2 11.25 -50.69 9.40
N LEU A 3 10.12 -50.48 10.09
CA LEU A 3 8.97 -49.72 9.58
C LEU A 3 9.35 -48.23 9.60
N GLY A 4 9.74 -47.72 8.44
CA GLY A 4 10.05 -46.31 8.22
C GLY A 4 8.80 -45.46 8.32
N CYS A 5 8.64 -44.77 9.45
CA CYS A 5 7.65 -43.71 9.61
C CYS A 5 8.18 -42.47 8.87
N ALA A 6 7.78 -42.31 7.61
CA ALA A 6 7.99 -41.07 6.86
C ALA A 6 7.10 -39.99 7.47
N LEU A 7 7.60 -39.32 8.51
CA LEU A 7 7.03 -38.09 9.01
C LEU A 7 7.17 -37.03 7.92
N LEU A 8 6.06 -36.77 7.23
CA LEU A 8 5.84 -35.53 6.49
C LEU A 8 5.95 -34.38 7.49
N MET A 9 7.16 -33.84 7.65
CA MET A 9 7.33 -32.53 8.26
C MET A 9 6.59 -31.53 7.36
N PRO A 10 5.67 -30.70 7.89
CA PRO A 10 5.24 -29.55 7.15
C PRO A 10 6.48 -28.71 6.89
N THR A 11 6.84 -28.56 5.62
CA THR A 11 7.82 -27.60 5.16
C THR A 11 7.42 -26.25 5.73
N VAL A 12 8.08 -25.81 6.80
CA VAL A 12 8.02 -24.44 7.25
C VAL A 12 8.62 -23.63 6.10
N LEU A 13 7.75 -23.02 5.30
CA LEU A 13 8.13 -21.94 4.39
C LEU A 13 8.53 -20.73 5.25
N GLY A 14 9.70 -20.83 5.89
CA GLY A 14 10.45 -19.66 6.29
C GLY A 14 11.08 -19.14 5.02
N GLU A 15 10.61 -18.00 4.52
CA GLU A 15 11.46 -17.18 3.65
C GLU A 15 12.76 -16.94 4.41
N ASP A 16 13.85 -17.48 3.89
CA ASP A 16 15.12 -17.62 4.61
C ASP A 16 15.62 -16.28 5.15
N CYS A 17 16.12 -16.29 6.38
CA CYS A 17 16.83 -15.16 6.95
C CYS A 17 18.04 -14.83 6.07
N PRO A 18 18.29 -13.55 5.70
CA PRO A 18 19.46 -13.19 4.91
C PRO A 18 20.75 -13.66 5.58
N SER A 19 21.71 -14.18 4.80
CA SER A 19 23.00 -14.69 5.31
C SER A 19 23.81 -13.66 6.10
N TRP A 20 23.60 -12.37 5.81
CA TRP A 20 24.29 -11.26 6.46
C TRP A 20 23.57 -10.75 7.71
N CYS A 21 22.38 -11.27 8.00
CA CYS A 21 21.52 -10.80 9.09
C CYS A 21 21.33 -11.90 10.13
N ARG A 22 20.95 -11.48 11.34
CA ARG A 22 20.52 -12.38 12.41
C ARG A 22 19.03 -12.24 12.59
N CYS A 23 18.31 -13.34 12.49
CA CYS A 23 16.86 -13.35 12.69
C CYS A 23 16.52 -14.21 13.90
N TRP A 24 15.56 -13.75 14.72
CA TRP A 24 14.98 -14.56 15.78
C TRP A 24 13.47 -14.34 15.85
N SER A 25 12.75 -15.37 16.28
CA SER A 25 11.31 -15.27 16.50
C SER A 25 11.04 -14.54 17.81
N LEU A 26 10.08 -13.62 17.81
CA LEU A 26 9.58 -12.98 19.03
C LEU A 26 8.52 -13.83 19.77
N GLY A 27 8.24 -15.03 19.26
CA GLY A 27 7.27 -15.97 19.83
C GLY A 27 5.87 -15.83 19.24
N GLY A 28 5.19 -16.97 19.07
CA GLY A 28 3.79 -17.04 18.62
C GLY A 28 3.52 -16.30 17.30
N ALA A 29 2.53 -15.40 17.32
CA ALA A 29 2.09 -14.59 16.17
C ALA A 29 2.80 -13.22 16.04
N GLN A 30 3.77 -12.91 16.90
CA GLN A 30 4.39 -11.58 17.01
C GLN A 30 5.42 -11.28 15.90
N GLY A 31 5.78 -12.28 15.08
CA GLY A 31 6.67 -12.11 13.93
C GLY A 31 8.16 -12.34 14.26
N TRP A 32 9.02 -11.74 13.44
CA TRP A 32 10.47 -11.92 13.45
C TRP A 32 11.19 -10.60 13.71
N ALA A 33 12.19 -10.61 14.59
CA ALA A 33 13.17 -9.54 14.67
C ALA A 33 14.36 -9.88 13.76
N VAL A 34 14.78 -8.91 12.95
CA VAL A 34 15.81 -9.04 11.92
C VAL A 34 16.88 -7.96 12.15
N ASP A 35 18.06 -8.39 12.58
CA ASP A 35 19.22 -7.54 12.81
C ASP A 35 20.25 -7.69 11.67
N CYS A 36 20.32 -6.65 10.85
CA CYS A 36 21.27 -6.49 9.75
C CYS A 36 22.24 -5.32 10.02
N SER A 37 22.40 -4.89 11.27
CA SER A 37 23.21 -3.73 11.62
C SER A 37 24.72 -4.00 11.51
N SER A 38 25.50 -2.98 11.15
CA SER A 38 26.97 -3.07 11.08
C SER A 38 27.49 -4.16 10.14
N ARG A 39 26.82 -4.36 8.99
CA ARG A 39 27.16 -5.40 8.00
C ARG A 39 27.74 -4.87 6.70
N GLY A 40 27.90 -3.54 6.57
CA GLY A 40 28.40 -2.91 5.36
C GLY A 40 27.44 -3.01 4.16
N LEU A 41 26.14 -3.18 4.42
CA LEU A 41 25.13 -3.36 3.37
C LEU A 41 25.05 -2.11 2.50
N ARG A 42 25.10 -2.30 1.17
CA ARG A 42 24.88 -1.25 0.16
C ARG A 42 23.48 -1.26 -0.42
N SER A 43 22.77 -2.37 -0.27
CA SER A 43 21.40 -2.58 -0.72
C SER A 43 20.62 -3.37 0.33
N LEU A 44 19.29 -3.22 0.32
CA LEU A 44 18.41 -3.97 1.21
C LEU A 44 18.39 -5.46 0.82
N PRO A 45 18.56 -6.41 1.76
CA PRO A 45 18.41 -7.84 1.49
C PRO A 45 16.92 -8.23 1.38
N THR A 46 16.65 -9.46 0.95
CA THR A 46 15.30 -10.03 0.95
C THR A 46 14.82 -10.28 2.39
N LEU A 47 13.81 -9.56 2.83
CA LEU A 47 13.33 -9.62 4.21
C LEU A 47 12.13 -10.56 4.36
N PRO A 48 12.00 -11.30 5.47
CA PRO A 48 10.83 -12.10 5.76
C PRO A 48 9.56 -11.24 5.84
N ARG A 49 8.44 -11.67 5.24
CA ARG A 49 7.16 -10.91 5.27
C ARG A 49 6.65 -10.55 6.65
N ARG A 50 6.85 -11.43 7.65
CA ARG A 50 6.42 -11.20 9.04
C ARG A 50 7.53 -10.59 9.90
N THR A 51 8.28 -9.64 9.35
CA THR A 51 9.27 -8.87 10.13
C THR A 51 8.55 -7.86 11.02
N HIS A 52 8.87 -7.88 12.31
CA HIS A 52 8.35 -6.99 13.35
C HIS A 52 9.35 -5.88 13.69
N SER A 53 10.64 -6.22 13.81
CA SER A 53 11.70 -5.27 14.11
C SER A 53 12.82 -5.44 13.07
N LEU A 54 13.26 -4.34 12.47
CA LEU A 54 14.29 -4.33 11.43
C LEU A 54 15.41 -3.33 11.77
N LEU A 55 16.60 -3.86 12.03
CA LEU A 55 17.78 -3.06 12.36
C LEU A 55 18.72 -3.01 11.14
N LEU A 56 18.86 -1.84 10.54
CA LEU A 56 19.69 -1.60 9.35
C LEU A 56 20.72 -0.48 9.58
N HIS A 57 20.88 -0.05 10.82
CA HIS A 57 21.78 1.04 11.17
C HIS A 57 23.26 0.68 10.97
N ASN A 58 24.11 1.70 10.85
CA ASN A 58 25.55 1.55 10.67
C ASN A 58 25.90 0.69 9.44
N ASN A 59 25.31 1.03 8.29
CA ASN A 59 25.57 0.36 7.01
C ASN A 59 25.98 1.39 5.95
N SER A 60 26.05 0.98 4.69
CA SER A 60 26.40 1.84 3.55
C SER A 60 25.22 2.02 2.60
N LEU A 61 24.00 2.05 3.14
CA LEU A 61 22.79 2.28 2.35
C LEU A 61 22.72 3.76 1.93
N VAL A 62 22.52 3.97 0.64
CA VAL A 62 22.36 5.32 0.07
C VAL A 62 20.88 5.67 -0.16
N SER A 63 20.04 4.67 -0.41
CA SER A 63 18.59 4.80 -0.57
C SER A 63 17.91 3.46 -0.24
N ILE A 64 16.59 3.47 -0.15
CA ILE A 64 15.78 2.25 -0.10
C ILE A 64 14.95 2.18 -1.38
N PRO A 65 14.98 1.06 -2.13
CA PRO A 65 14.19 0.90 -3.34
C PRO A 65 12.69 1.08 -3.09
N ALA A 66 12.00 1.66 -4.05
CA ALA A 66 10.56 1.86 -3.96
C ALA A 66 9.81 0.53 -3.79
N GLY A 67 8.89 0.50 -2.85
CA GLY A 67 8.08 -0.67 -2.53
C GLY A 67 8.78 -1.75 -1.68
N ALA A 68 10.06 -1.58 -1.34
CA ALA A 68 10.81 -2.60 -0.63
C ALA A 68 10.31 -2.85 0.82
N LEU A 69 9.67 -1.86 1.44
CA LEU A 69 9.10 -1.96 2.78
C LEU A 69 7.58 -2.20 2.78
N ASP A 70 6.91 -2.06 1.62
CA ASP A 70 5.45 -2.13 1.51
C ASP A 70 4.88 -3.51 1.88
N GLY A 71 5.69 -4.56 1.73
CA GLY A 71 5.31 -5.93 2.07
C GLY A 71 5.41 -6.29 3.56
N LEU A 72 5.99 -5.40 4.38
CA LEU A 72 6.29 -5.65 5.79
C LEU A 72 5.17 -5.13 6.70
N ALA A 73 3.96 -5.68 6.55
CA ALA A 73 2.76 -5.19 7.25
C ALA A 73 2.80 -5.31 8.79
N HIS A 74 3.71 -6.12 9.33
CA HIS A 74 3.88 -6.34 10.78
C HIS A 74 5.01 -5.51 11.39
N LEU A 75 5.70 -4.70 10.59
CA LEU A 75 6.85 -3.93 11.04
C LEU A 75 6.40 -2.86 12.04
N GLN A 76 7.02 -2.81 13.21
CA GLN A 76 6.78 -1.83 14.26
C GLN A 76 8.03 -1.00 14.59
N GLU A 77 9.21 -1.60 14.41
CA GLU A 77 10.47 -0.93 14.70
C GLU A 77 11.38 -0.95 13.47
N LEU A 78 11.89 0.22 13.10
CA LEU A 78 12.83 0.39 12.00
C LEU A 78 13.97 1.33 12.40
N GLN A 79 15.21 0.84 12.33
CA GLN A 79 16.40 1.62 12.62
C GLN A 79 17.28 1.77 11.37
N LEU A 80 17.46 3.01 10.92
CA LEU A 80 18.13 3.36 9.66
C LEU A 80 19.27 4.39 9.84
N TRP A 81 19.57 4.74 11.09
CA TRP A 81 20.59 5.75 11.41
C TRP A 81 21.99 5.29 11.01
N ASP A 82 22.93 6.24 10.89
CA ASP A 82 24.31 6.02 10.42
C ASP A 82 24.39 5.21 9.10
N ASN A 83 23.65 5.69 8.11
CA ASN A 83 23.79 5.29 6.72
C ASN A 83 24.05 6.55 5.86
N PRO A 84 24.88 6.45 4.81
CA PRO A 84 25.25 7.58 3.96
C PRO A 84 24.14 7.94 2.96
N TRP A 85 22.98 8.39 3.45
CA TRP A 85 21.81 8.69 2.61
C TRP A 85 22.14 9.68 1.49
N HIS A 86 21.83 9.29 0.26
CA HIS A 86 21.93 10.12 -0.93
C HIS A 86 20.56 10.72 -1.23
N CYS A 87 20.43 12.02 -0.97
CA CYS A 87 19.18 12.74 -1.03
C CYS A 87 18.90 13.32 -2.42
N ASP A 88 18.65 12.43 -3.37
CA ASP A 88 18.14 12.76 -4.70
C ASP A 88 16.70 12.23 -4.86
N CYS A 89 16.22 12.09 -6.09
CA CYS A 89 14.89 11.53 -6.32
C CYS A 89 14.67 10.12 -5.75
N HIS A 90 15.71 9.29 -5.63
CA HIS A 90 15.58 7.91 -5.14
C HIS A 90 15.29 7.85 -3.64
N ILE A 91 15.60 8.90 -2.87
CA ILE A 91 15.26 8.96 -1.43
C ILE A 91 13.77 9.22 -1.20
N LEU A 92 13.04 9.67 -2.23
CA LEU A 92 11.66 10.12 -2.10
C LEU A 92 10.76 9.04 -1.51
N TYR A 93 10.91 7.79 -1.95
CA TYR A 93 10.14 6.67 -1.38
C TYR A 93 10.34 6.55 0.12
N LEU A 94 11.60 6.49 0.58
CA LEU A 94 11.92 6.34 1.99
C LEU A 94 11.40 7.52 2.82
N LYS A 95 11.53 8.75 2.30
CA LYS A 95 11.03 9.95 2.94
C LYS A 95 9.51 9.86 3.15
N LEU A 96 8.75 9.57 2.09
CA LEU A 96 7.28 9.47 2.14
C LEU A 96 6.85 8.31 3.05
N TRP A 97 7.47 7.15 2.92
CA TRP A 97 7.16 5.98 3.74
C TRP A 97 7.40 6.24 5.24
N LEU A 98 8.50 6.93 5.60
CA LEU A 98 8.79 7.31 6.98
C LEU A 98 7.90 8.43 7.52
N GLN A 99 7.35 9.30 6.67
CA GLN A 99 6.36 10.29 7.10
C GLN A 99 5.12 9.61 7.70
N ASP A 100 4.69 8.50 7.09
CA ASP A 100 3.53 7.72 7.56
C ASP A 100 3.92 6.75 8.70
N PHE A 101 5.11 6.17 8.65
CA PHE A 101 5.54 5.15 9.60
C PHE A 101 6.07 5.73 10.93
N SER A 102 6.98 6.71 10.89
CA SER A 102 7.65 7.24 12.10
C SER A 102 8.30 8.60 11.84
N ALA A 103 7.59 9.68 12.23
CA ALA A 103 8.13 11.04 12.22
C ALA A 103 9.44 11.21 13.03
N PRO A 104 9.62 10.57 14.21
CA PRO A 104 10.89 10.62 14.93
C PRO A 104 12.06 10.00 14.14
N THR A 105 11.84 8.85 13.51
CA THR A 105 12.88 8.21 12.67
C THR A 105 13.22 9.12 11.49
N LEU A 106 12.22 9.68 10.81
CA LEU A 106 12.40 10.62 9.71
C LEU A 106 13.25 11.84 10.11
N ALA A 107 12.99 12.42 11.28
CA ALA A 107 13.71 13.59 11.78
C ALA A 107 15.19 13.31 12.09
N ARG A 108 15.52 12.06 12.44
CA ARG A 108 16.89 11.63 12.78
C ARG A 108 17.76 11.38 11.55
N LEU A 109 17.19 10.97 10.42
CA LEU A 109 17.96 10.66 9.21
C LEU A 109 18.45 11.94 8.53
N ARG A 110 19.75 11.99 8.21
CA ARG A 110 20.41 13.12 7.56
C ARG A 110 21.05 12.71 6.25
N CYS A 111 21.05 13.61 5.29
CA CYS A 111 21.71 13.42 4.00
C CYS A 111 23.24 13.43 4.18
N ALA A 112 23.91 12.45 3.60
CA ALA A 112 25.37 12.46 3.44
C ALA A 112 25.79 13.08 2.11
N SER A 113 24.95 12.92 1.08
CA SER A 113 25.14 13.45 -0.26
C SER A 113 23.79 13.83 -0.87
N PRO A 114 23.74 14.64 -1.95
CA PRO A 114 24.83 15.44 -2.52
C PRO A 114 25.36 16.52 -1.54
N THR A 115 26.52 17.10 -1.84
CA THR A 115 27.26 17.99 -0.92
C THR A 115 26.43 19.18 -0.43
N HIS A 116 25.55 19.71 -1.28
CA HIS A 116 24.71 20.88 -0.96
C HIS A 116 23.54 20.55 -0.01
N LEU A 117 23.17 19.27 0.15
CA LEU A 117 22.13 18.82 1.08
C LEU A 117 22.71 18.15 2.32
N ARG A 118 24.04 18.06 2.43
CA ARG A 118 24.71 17.35 3.52
C ARG A 118 24.23 17.87 4.89
N MET A 119 24.01 16.94 5.82
CA MET A 119 23.46 17.17 7.17
C MET A 119 21.99 17.63 7.24
N LYS A 120 21.35 18.00 6.12
CA LYS A 120 19.92 18.30 6.09
C LYS A 120 19.13 17.04 6.45
N SER A 121 18.10 17.17 7.29
CA SER A 121 17.28 16.02 7.67
C SER A 121 16.30 15.66 6.54
N LEU A 122 15.97 14.37 6.43
CA LEU A 122 15.02 13.91 5.40
C LEU A 122 13.65 14.58 5.54
N GLY A 123 13.20 14.85 6.77
CA GLY A 123 11.95 15.56 7.04
C GLY A 123 11.92 17.01 6.56
N GLN A 124 13.08 17.66 6.40
CA GLN A 124 13.20 19.04 5.93
C GLN A 124 13.37 19.18 4.41
N LEU A 125 13.46 18.06 3.68
CA LEU A 125 13.62 18.08 2.23
C LEU A 125 12.34 18.56 1.56
N THR A 126 12.49 19.45 0.58
CA THR A 126 11.40 19.96 -0.26
C THR A 126 11.45 19.34 -1.65
N GLY A 127 10.39 19.50 -2.45
CA GLY A 127 10.37 18.99 -3.83
C GLY A 127 11.49 19.57 -4.69
N SER A 128 11.86 20.84 -4.48
CA SER A 128 12.97 21.50 -5.18
C SER A 128 14.34 20.94 -4.81
N ASP A 129 14.52 20.45 -3.57
CA ASP A 129 15.78 19.83 -3.14
C ASP A 129 16.04 18.49 -3.85
N LEU A 130 14.97 17.74 -4.16
CA LEU A 130 15.05 16.37 -4.70
C LEU A 130 15.15 16.32 -6.24
N GLY A 131 15.16 17.47 -6.90
CA GLY A 131 15.17 17.59 -8.36
C GLY A 131 13.88 17.13 -9.02
N VAL A 132 13.93 16.88 -10.34
CA VAL A 132 12.77 16.42 -11.11
C VAL A 132 12.61 14.91 -10.95
N CYS A 133 11.66 14.51 -10.11
CA CYS A 133 11.24 13.13 -10.00
C CYS A 133 10.25 12.75 -11.10
N ALA A 134 10.71 12.00 -12.11
CA ALA A 134 9.84 11.37 -13.08
C ALA A 134 9.05 10.22 -12.40
N ARG A 135 7.88 10.57 -11.83
CA ARG A 135 6.85 9.69 -11.29
C ARG A 135 7.35 8.40 -10.60
N LEU A 136 7.78 8.55 -9.36
CA LEU A 136 7.56 7.53 -8.33
C LEU A 136 6.11 7.56 -7.80
N LEU A 137 5.15 8.19 -8.51
CA LEU A 137 3.74 8.03 -8.18
C LEU A 137 3.41 6.54 -8.37
N PRO A 138 3.02 5.82 -7.30
CA PRO A 138 2.70 4.41 -7.44
C PRO A 138 1.56 4.29 -8.45
N ASN A 139 1.70 3.36 -9.41
CA ASN A 139 0.66 2.98 -10.37
C ASN A 139 -0.70 2.69 -9.69
N LYS A 140 -0.67 2.42 -8.38
CA LYS A 140 -1.81 2.25 -7.49
C LYS A 140 -2.70 3.50 -7.35
N CYS A 141 -2.17 4.72 -7.32
CA CYS A 141 -3.02 5.92 -7.20
C CYS A 141 -3.91 6.07 -8.43
N LEU A 142 -3.33 5.97 -9.64
CA LEU A 142 -4.09 6.06 -10.88
C LEU A 142 -5.11 4.91 -10.98
N GLN A 143 -4.70 3.68 -10.68
CA GLN A 143 -5.62 2.52 -10.67
C GLN A 143 -6.77 2.66 -9.66
N PHE A 144 -6.50 3.16 -8.45
CA PHE A 144 -7.52 3.38 -7.42
C PHE A 144 -8.54 4.43 -7.89
N PHE A 145 -8.06 5.57 -8.39
CA PHE A 145 -8.92 6.60 -8.97
C PHE A 145 -9.81 6.08 -10.11
N TRP A 146 -9.29 5.28 -11.04
CA TRP A 146 -10.11 4.71 -12.13
C TRP A 146 -11.12 3.66 -11.64
N ARG A 147 -10.75 2.85 -10.65
CA ARG A 147 -11.65 1.87 -10.01
C ARG A 147 -12.82 2.58 -9.34
N ASP A 148 -12.55 3.60 -8.55
CA ASP A 148 -13.58 4.37 -7.86
C ASP A 148 -14.47 5.13 -8.85
N LEU A 149 -13.88 5.72 -9.90
CA LEU A 149 -14.65 6.40 -10.95
C LEU A 149 -15.60 5.45 -11.70
N LEU A 150 -15.15 4.22 -11.98
CA LEU A 150 -15.99 3.17 -12.57
C LEU A 150 -17.14 2.78 -11.64
N LEU A 151 -16.89 2.64 -10.34
CA LEU A 151 -17.92 2.33 -9.35
C LEU A 151 -18.95 3.46 -9.25
N ILE A 152 -18.50 4.71 -9.19
CA ILE A 152 -19.38 5.89 -9.17
C ILE A 152 -20.24 5.96 -10.44
N ALA A 153 -19.64 5.75 -11.61
CA ALA A 153 -20.36 5.74 -12.88
C ALA A 153 -21.44 4.64 -12.92
N ALA A 154 -21.12 3.42 -12.45
CA ALA A 154 -22.09 2.33 -12.38
C ALA A 154 -23.28 2.66 -11.47
N VAL A 155 -23.03 3.25 -10.29
CA VAL A 155 -24.09 3.68 -9.36
C VAL A 155 -25.00 4.73 -10.00
N ILE A 156 -24.42 5.73 -10.69
CA ILE A 156 -25.19 6.77 -11.39
C ILE A 156 -26.07 6.16 -12.48
N ILE A 157 -25.54 5.23 -13.29
CA ILE A 157 -26.31 4.55 -14.34
C ILE A 157 -27.49 3.79 -13.76
N VAL A 158 -27.30 3.06 -12.66
CA VAL A 158 -28.38 2.32 -11.98
C VAL A 158 -29.46 3.28 -11.48
N LEU A 159 -29.10 4.39 -10.86
CA LEU A 159 -30.07 5.39 -10.39
C LEU A 159 -30.87 6.01 -11.54
N ILE A 160 -30.23 6.29 -12.68
CA ILE A 160 -30.91 6.80 -13.88
C ILE A 160 -31.91 5.77 -14.41
N LEU A 161 -31.52 4.49 -14.50
CA LEU A 161 -32.40 3.41 -14.96
C LEU A 161 -33.61 3.22 -14.03
N VAL A 162 -33.40 3.28 -12.71
CA VAL A 162 -34.48 3.23 -11.72
C VAL A 162 -35.42 4.42 -11.87
N ALA A 163 -34.89 5.64 -12.01
CA ALA A 163 -35.72 6.82 -12.23
C ALA A 163 -36.52 6.73 -13.53
N TRP A 164 -35.91 6.22 -14.60
CA TRP A 164 -36.59 5.93 -15.86
C TRP A 164 -37.70 4.89 -15.69
N ALA A 165 -37.44 3.79 -15.00
CA ALA A 165 -38.43 2.76 -14.73
C ALA A 165 -39.60 3.29 -13.88
N LEU A 166 -39.33 4.11 -12.87
CA LEU A 166 -40.37 4.77 -12.05
C LEU A 166 -41.18 5.80 -12.86
N LYS A 167 -40.54 6.54 -13.76
CA LYS A 167 -41.23 7.47 -14.67
C LYS A 167 -42.12 6.71 -15.66
N PHE A 168 -41.61 5.61 -16.19
CA PHE A 168 -42.34 4.74 -17.11
C PHE A 168 -43.51 4.04 -16.41
N SER A 169 -43.31 3.53 -15.20
CA SER A 169 -44.38 2.89 -14.40
C SER A 169 -45.48 3.89 -14.07
N LYS A 170 -45.15 5.12 -13.65
CA LYS A 170 -46.13 6.20 -13.46
C LYS A 170 -46.88 6.52 -14.76
N LYS A 171 -46.19 6.58 -15.90
CA LYS A 171 -46.82 6.80 -17.21
C LYS A 171 -47.80 5.69 -17.56
N LEU A 172 -47.42 4.43 -17.34
CA LEU A 172 -48.26 3.26 -17.60
C LEU A 172 -49.50 3.25 -16.69
N VAL A 173 -49.33 3.54 -15.40
CA VAL A 173 -50.44 3.66 -14.44
C VAL A 173 -51.41 4.78 -14.86
N CYS A 174 -50.92 5.95 -15.25
CA CYS A 174 -51.77 7.04 -15.76
C CYS A 174 -52.58 6.62 -17.01
N GLN A 175 -51.98 5.87 -17.92
CA GLN A 175 -52.66 5.40 -19.13
C GLN A 175 -53.73 4.36 -18.81
N LEU A 176 -53.46 3.43 -17.89
CA LEU A 176 -54.43 2.42 -17.45
C LEU A 176 -55.58 3.03 -16.65
N THR A 177 -55.32 4.03 -15.79
CA THR A 177 -56.39 4.74 -15.08
C THR A 177 -57.24 5.56 -16.04
N LEU A 178 -56.67 6.34 -16.95
CA LEU A 178 -57.44 7.09 -17.96
C LEU A 178 -58.25 6.17 -18.88
N GLY A 179 -57.66 5.06 -19.37
CA GLY A 179 -58.37 4.06 -20.18
C GLY A 179 -59.50 3.33 -19.42
N GLY A 180 -59.34 3.11 -18.12
CA GLY A 180 -60.38 2.54 -17.26
C GLY A 180 -61.57 3.47 -17.01
N TRP A 181 -61.37 4.80 -17.03
CA TRP A 181 -62.46 5.77 -16.96
C TRP A 181 -63.27 5.83 -18.26
N TRP A 182 -62.63 5.64 -19.41
CA TRP A 182 -63.31 5.54 -20.72
C TRP A 182 -64.19 4.28 -20.88
N LEU A 183 -63.82 3.14 -20.29
CA LEU A 183 -64.68 1.95 -20.30
C LEU A 183 -65.87 2.05 -19.33
N ARG A 184 -65.81 2.92 -18.31
CA ARG A 184 -66.88 3.10 -17.33
C ARG A 184 -67.91 4.17 -17.75
N SER A 185 -67.61 4.98 -18.76
CA SER A 185 -68.49 6.01 -19.33
C SER A 185 -69.30 5.55 -20.55
N ILE A 186 -69.20 4.28 -20.96
CA ILE A 186 -70.08 3.72 -21.99
C ILE A 186 -71.48 3.54 -21.38
N PRO A 187 -72.51 4.30 -21.82
CA PRO A 187 -73.85 4.15 -21.29
C PRO A 187 -74.39 2.76 -21.67
N LYS A 188 -74.89 2.02 -20.67
CA LYS A 188 -75.61 0.76 -20.90
C LYS A 188 -76.89 1.10 -21.68
N THR A 189 -76.90 0.80 -22.98
CA THR A 189 -78.10 0.88 -23.81
C THR A 189 -78.98 -0.34 -23.53
N HIS A 190 -80.17 -0.05 -22.98
CA HIS A 190 -81.41 -0.84 -22.88
C HIS A 190 -81.35 -2.31 -22.46
#